data_AF-F6HJ56-F1
#
_entry.id   AF-F6HJ56-F1
#
_cell.length_a   1.000
_cell.length_b   1.000
_cell.length_c   1.000
_cell.angle_alpha   90.00
_cell.angle_beta   90.00
_cell.angle_gamma   90.00
#
_symmetry.space_group_name_H-M   'P 1'
#
loop_
_entity.id
_entity.type
_entity.pdbx_description
1 polymer ?
#
loop_
_entity_poly.entity_id
_entity_poly.type
_entity_poly.pdbx_seq_one_letter_code
_entity_poly.pdbx_strand_id
1 'polypeptide(L)'
;MGGSYSLEVAKTVERWEVRNDVVERMGGLRDVRMSREAIEAVGWRGKLWMVNVKGVATKEGAVYDVASDVWEEMPEGMLGGWRGPAAAMAMAGGAEEMYVVDEGKGILRKYDGERDAWEEVVEAEVLRGADHMAAGGGRVVVVSGGGGRVVVVDVVASTPRIWVVDPPEGLDAVAVHVLPRMSRCTD
;
A
#
# COMPACT_ATOMS: atom_id res chain seq x y z
N MET A 1 12.04 30.49 -12.39
CA MET A 1 12.15 30.77 -10.95
C MET A 1 11.15 29.88 -10.24
N GLY A 2 11.61 28.78 -9.62
CA GLY A 2 10.73 27.90 -8.86
C GLY A 2 10.22 28.61 -7.61
N GLY A 3 8.92 28.50 -7.33
CA GLY A 3 8.33 29.04 -6.11
C GLY A 3 9.07 28.54 -4.88
N SER A 4 9.34 29.44 -3.94
CA SER A 4 10.03 29.10 -2.68
C SER A 4 9.29 27.98 -1.97
N TYR A 5 10.00 26.90 -1.64
CA TYR A 5 9.48 25.80 -0.81
C TYR A 5 8.95 26.36 0.52
N SER A 6 7.64 26.20 0.77
CA SER A 6 7.01 26.63 2.01
C SER A 6 6.93 25.46 2.98
N LEU A 7 7.57 25.62 4.13
CA LEU A 7 7.48 24.66 5.24
C LEU A 7 6.06 24.53 5.80
N GLU A 8 5.24 25.56 5.66
CA GLU A 8 3.84 25.53 6.10
C GLU A 8 2.98 24.68 5.17
N VAL A 9 3.14 24.87 3.86
CA VAL A 9 2.44 24.07 2.83
C VAL A 9 2.89 22.62 2.87
N ALA A 10 4.18 22.36 3.09
CA ALA A 10 4.71 21.02 3.17
C ALA A 10 4.11 20.17 4.31
N LYS A 11 3.41 20.78 5.28
CA LYS A 11 2.73 20.04 6.36
C LYS A 11 1.23 19.89 6.16
N THR A 12 0.66 20.48 5.11
CA THR A 12 -0.80 20.47 4.94
C THR A 12 -1.28 19.12 4.47
N VAL A 13 -2.45 18.75 4.97
CA VAL A 13 -3.16 17.54 4.60
C VAL A 13 -4.56 17.97 4.22
N GLU A 14 -5.04 17.49 3.09
CA GLU A 14 -6.36 17.84 2.57
C GLU A 14 -7.13 16.55 2.26
N ARG A 15 -8.41 16.53 2.60
CA ARG A 15 -9.33 15.47 2.25
C ARG A 15 -10.29 15.99 1.20
N TRP A 16 -10.40 15.26 0.09
CA TRP A 16 -11.36 15.56 -0.96
C TRP A 16 -12.55 14.61 -0.90
N GLU A 17 -13.75 15.16 -0.68
CA GLU A 17 -15.00 14.43 -0.86
C GLU A 17 -15.44 14.52 -2.33
N VAL A 18 -15.10 13.49 -3.09
CA VAL A 18 -15.28 13.45 -4.56
C VAL A 18 -16.72 13.71 -5.02
N ARG A 19 -17.73 13.29 -4.24
CA ARG A 19 -19.15 13.39 -4.65
C ARG A 19 -19.69 14.82 -4.59
N ASN A 20 -19.27 15.58 -3.58
CA ASN A 20 -19.73 16.94 -3.35
C ASN A 20 -18.71 18.00 -3.81
N ASP A 21 -17.56 17.54 -4.30
CA ASP A 21 -16.42 18.37 -4.70
C ASP A 21 -15.96 19.33 -3.58
N VAL A 22 -15.93 18.82 -2.35
CA VAL A 22 -15.53 19.58 -1.16
C VAL A 22 -14.12 19.17 -0.77
N VAL A 23 -13.24 20.15 -0.62
CA VAL A 23 -11.89 19.97 -0.04
C VAL A 23 -11.89 20.52 1.38
N GLU A 24 -11.55 19.66 2.32
CA GLU A 24 -11.43 19.97 3.74
C GLU A 24 -9.97 19.91 4.17
N ARG A 25 -9.54 20.90 4.95
CA ARG A 25 -8.20 20.91 5.54
C ARG A 25 -8.21 20.08 6.81
N MET A 26 -7.29 19.12 6.87
CA MET A 26 -7.14 18.20 7.99
C MET A 26 -5.98 18.62 8.92
N GLY A 27 -5.84 17.91 10.03
CA GLY A 27 -4.67 17.93 10.90
C GLY A 27 -3.40 17.73 10.09
N GLY A 28 -2.52 18.73 10.12
CA GLY A 28 -1.27 18.71 9.37
C GLY A 28 -0.25 17.73 9.92
N LEU A 29 0.71 17.34 9.08
CA LEU A 29 1.86 16.55 9.48
C LEU A 29 2.66 17.24 10.59
N ARG A 30 3.22 16.45 11.51
CA ARG A 30 4.09 16.93 12.59
C ARG A 30 5.30 17.71 12.05
N ASP A 31 5.92 17.17 11.01
CA ASP A 31 7.07 17.77 10.33
C ASP A 31 7.03 17.53 8.81
N VAL A 32 8.04 18.01 8.10
CA VAL A 32 8.08 18.03 6.62
C VAL A 32 8.86 16.87 6.02
N ARG A 33 9.31 15.88 6.81
CA ARG A 33 10.18 14.80 6.33
C ARG A 33 9.48 13.94 5.29
N MET A 34 8.23 13.58 5.56
CA MET A 34 7.35 12.88 4.61
C MET A 34 7.26 13.65 3.28
N SER A 35 7.24 14.98 3.30
CA SER A 35 7.03 15.82 2.12
C SER A 35 8.27 16.05 1.25
N ARG A 36 9.42 15.46 1.62
CA ARG A 36 10.70 15.61 0.89
C ARG A 36 11.06 14.40 0.05
N GLU A 37 10.47 13.25 0.34
CA GLU A 37 10.86 11.96 -0.22
C GLU A 37 9.65 11.29 -0.87
N ALA A 38 9.90 10.25 -1.67
CA ALA A 38 8.81 9.41 -2.14
C ALA A 38 8.17 8.73 -0.92
N ILE A 39 6.84 8.84 -0.84
CA ILE A 39 6.03 8.24 0.22
C ILE A 39 5.24 7.09 -0.37
N GLU A 40 5.13 6.02 0.40
CA GLU A 40 4.09 5.02 0.20
C GLU A 40 3.01 5.16 1.27
N ALA A 41 1.75 5.11 0.85
CA ALA A 41 0.61 5.34 1.73
C ALA A 41 -0.49 4.29 1.47
N VAL A 42 -1.01 3.69 2.54
CA VAL A 42 -2.07 2.67 2.48
C VAL A 42 -3.17 3.00 3.49
N GLY A 43 -4.42 3.04 3.01
CA GLY A 43 -5.59 3.10 3.89
C GLY A 43 -5.90 1.71 4.46
N TRP A 44 -5.94 1.56 5.78
CA TRP A 44 -6.27 0.30 6.44
C TRP A 44 -6.89 0.57 7.82
N ARG A 45 -8.06 -0.06 8.06
CA ARG A 45 -8.84 0.04 9.31
C ARG A 45 -9.15 1.49 9.72
N GLY A 46 -9.57 2.31 8.75
CA GLY A 46 -9.90 3.71 8.98
C GLY A 46 -8.71 4.63 9.26
N LYS A 47 -7.48 4.14 9.12
CA LYS A 47 -6.23 4.91 9.27
C LYS A 47 -5.48 4.98 7.95
N LEU A 48 -4.78 6.08 7.72
CA LEU A 48 -3.82 6.24 6.62
C LEU A 48 -2.41 5.97 7.16
N TRP A 49 -1.78 4.93 6.66
CA TRP A 49 -0.44 4.49 7.07
C TRP A 49 0.56 4.92 6.02
N MET A 50 1.60 5.65 6.42
CA MET A 50 2.56 6.26 5.51
C MET A 50 3.98 5.92 5.92
N VAL A 51 4.80 5.53 4.95
CA VAL A 51 6.25 5.38 5.12
C VAL A 51 6.97 6.18 4.05
N ASN A 52 8.01 6.92 4.43
CA ASN A 52 8.94 7.49 3.46
C ASN A 52 9.98 6.44 3.05
N VAL A 53 10.53 6.63 1.85
CA VAL A 53 11.60 5.81 1.27
C VAL A 53 11.15 4.38 0.88
N LYS A 54 11.40 4.00 -0.37
CA LYS A 54 11.17 2.64 -0.87
C LYS A 54 12.25 1.67 -0.38
N GLY A 55 11.91 0.39 -0.22
CA GLY A 55 12.90 -0.67 0.02
C GLY A 55 13.40 -0.81 1.45
N VAL A 56 14.72 -0.95 1.65
CA VAL A 56 15.34 -1.35 2.93
C VAL A 56 16.10 -0.25 3.68
N ALA A 57 16.09 0.98 3.16
CA ALA A 57 16.73 2.13 3.80
C ALA A 57 16.04 2.50 5.12
N THR A 58 16.69 3.32 5.95
CA THR A 58 16.08 3.86 7.17
C THR A 58 14.84 4.66 6.80
N LYS A 59 13.69 4.23 7.33
CA LYS A 59 12.40 4.85 7.10
C LYS A 59 11.87 5.48 8.36
N GLU A 60 10.96 6.40 8.16
CA GLU A 60 10.07 6.96 9.15
C GLU A 60 8.66 6.50 8.80
N GLY A 61 7.83 6.36 9.82
CA GLY A 61 6.44 5.98 9.68
C GLY A 61 5.55 7.03 10.31
N ALA A 62 4.41 7.30 9.69
CA ALA A 62 3.36 8.13 10.26
C ALA A 62 2.01 7.45 10.06
N VAL A 63 1.14 7.54 11.06
CA VAL A 63 -0.21 6.98 11.00
C VAL A 63 -1.20 8.10 11.25
N TYR A 64 -2.17 8.28 10.37
CA TYR A 64 -3.20 9.27 10.52
C TYR A 64 -4.55 8.61 10.77
N ASP A 65 -5.16 8.92 11.91
CA ASP A 65 -6.51 8.50 12.25
C ASP A 65 -7.53 9.45 11.62
N VAL A 66 -8.30 8.92 10.67
CA VAL A 66 -9.27 9.69 9.88
C VAL A 66 -10.46 10.13 10.74
N ALA A 67 -10.81 9.36 11.77
CA ALA A 67 -11.96 9.66 12.62
C ALA A 67 -11.66 10.74 13.66
N SER A 68 -10.46 10.70 14.26
CA SER A 68 -10.06 11.70 15.25
C SER A 68 -9.29 12.90 14.69
N ASP A 69 -8.89 12.86 13.42
CA ASP A 69 -8.04 13.88 12.78
C ASP A 69 -6.69 14.07 13.51
N VAL A 70 -6.03 12.96 13.86
CA VAL A 70 -4.78 12.97 14.64
C VAL A 70 -3.71 12.11 13.98
N TRP A 71 -2.47 12.60 14.04
CA TRP A 71 -1.28 11.84 13.69
C TRP A 71 -0.70 11.10 14.90
N GLU A 72 -0.38 9.83 14.70
CA GLU A 72 0.18 8.90 15.66
C GLU A 72 1.53 8.38 15.18
N GLU A 73 2.37 7.96 16.12
CA GLU A 73 3.62 7.25 15.82
C GLU A 73 3.30 5.86 15.27
N MET A 74 4.09 5.42 14.28
CA MET A 74 3.92 4.08 13.71
C MET A 74 4.51 3.02 14.66
N PRO A 75 3.83 1.88 14.88
CA PRO A 75 4.39 0.73 15.60
C PRO A 75 5.72 0.26 14.99
N GLU A 76 6.64 -0.19 15.85
CA GLU A 76 8.00 -0.54 15.43
C GLU A 76 8.02 -1.76 14.50
N GLY A 77 7.18 -2.76 14.75
CA GLY A 77 7.12 -3.97 13.93
C GLY A 77 6.54 -3.70 12.53
N MET A 78 5.48 -2.89 12.46
CA MET A 78 4.94 -2.35 11.22
C MET A 78 6.04 -1.70 10.37
N LEU A 79 6.73 -0.70 10.94
CA LEU A 79 7.77 0.05 10.23
C LEU A 79 8.97 -0.83 9.85
N GLY A 80 9.42 -1.70 10.76
CA GLY A 80 10.62 -2.53 10.56
C GLY A 80 10.46 -3.61 9.48
N GLY A 81 9.24 -4.05 9.22
CA GLY A 81 8.92 -5.05 8.18
C GLY A 81 8.42 -4.48 6.85
N TRP A 82 8.12 -3.18 6.76
CA TRP A 82 7.64 -2.55 5.52
C TRP A 82 8.77 -2.33 4.51
N ARG A 83 9.10 -3.36 3.72
CA ARG A 83 10.29 -3.43 2.86
C ARG A 83 10.05 -3.31 1.36
N GLY A 84 8.87 -2.84 0.96
CA GLY A 84 8.50 -2.67 -0.45
C GLY A 84 7.03 -2.30 -0.56
N PRO A 85 6.40 -2.52 -1.72
CA PRO A 85 5.05 -2.05 -1.95
C PRO A 85 4.02 -2.74 -1.05
N ALA A 86 3.04 -1.97 -0.57
CA ALA A 86 1.99 -2.40 0.34
C ALA A 86 0.59 -2.09 -0.20
N ALA A 87 -0.38 -2.92 0.17
CA ALA A 87 -1.77 -2.74 -0.20
C ALA A 87 -2.67 -3.40 0.84
N ALA A 88 -3.85 -2.82 1.04
CA ALA A 88 -4.86 -3.37 1.92
C ALA A 88 -6.11 -3.76 1.11
N MET A 89 -6.86 -4.74 1.62
CA MET A 89 -8.16 -5.11 1.08
C MET A 89 -9.15 -5.49 2.17
N ALA A 90 -10.43 -5.24 1.90
CA ALA A 90 -11.53 -5.81 2.65
C ALA A 90 -11.75 -7.27 2.25
N MET A 91 -11.91 -8.13 3.25
CA MET A 91 -12.17 -9.56 3.13
C MET A 91 -13.67 -9.85 3.23
N ALA A 92 -14.05 -11.06 2.84
CA ALA A 92 -15.38 -11.57 3.12
C ALA A 92 -15.63 -11.54 4.65
N GLY A 93 -16.73 -10.92 5.08
CA GLY A 93 -17.03 -10.72 6.50
C GLY A 93 -16.57 -9.36 7.06
N GLY A 94 -16.01 -8.47 6.23
CA GLY A 94 -15.72 -7.08 6.63
C GLY A 94 -14.40 -6.88 7.37
N ALA A 95 -13.63 -7.95 7.61
CA ALA A 95 -12.26 -7.82 8.10
C ALA A 95 -11.39 -7.11 7.05
N GLU A 96 -10.44 -6.30 7.48
CA GLU A 96 -9.45 -5.68 6.60
C GLU A 96 -8.06 -6.24 6.87
N GLU A 97 -7.35 -6.56 5.80
CA GLU A 97 -6.00 -7.11 5.84
C GLU A 97 -5.04 -6.23 5.04
N MET A 98 -3.82 -6.07 5.54
CA MET A 98 -2.73 -5.37 4.86
C MET A 98 -1.63 -6.36 4.50
N TYR A 99 -1.09 -6.20 3.30
CA TYR A 99 -0.02 -6.99 2.74
C TYR A 99 1.15 -6.09 2.34
N VAL A 100 2.36 -6.64 2.38
CA VAL A 100 3.59 -6.01 1.85
C VAL A 100 4.44 -7.04 1.13
N VAL A 101 5.13 -6.62 0.08
CA VAL A 101 6.20 -7.41 -0.53
C VAL A 101 7.55 -6.95 -0.01
N ASP A 102 8.34 -7.86 0.54
CA ASP A 102 9.78 -7.65 0.73
C ASP A 102 10.45 -7.78 -0.63
N GLU A 103 10.65 -6.65 -1.31
CA GLU A 103 11.12 -6.60 -2.70
C GLU A 103 12.53 -7.14 -2.89
N GLY A 104 13.35 -7.15 -1.83
CA GLY A 104 14.70 -7.70 -1.85
C GLY A 104 14.72 -9.22 -1.74
N LYS A 105 13.80 -9.80 -0.95
CA LYS A 105 13.74 -11.26 -0.74
C LYS A 105 12.77 -11.96 -1.66
N GLY A 106 11.71 -11.27 -2.11
CA GLY A 106 10.61 -11.86 -2.89
C GLY A 106 9.59 -12.55 -1.99
N ILE A 107 9.30 -11.98 -0.81
CA ILE A 107 8.40 -12.57 0.18
C ILE A 107 7.17 -11.68 0.31
N LEU A 108 5.99 -12.24 0.06
CA LEU A 108 4.71 -11.60 0.40
C LEU A 108 4.41 -11.87 1.87
N ARG A 109 4.13 -10.81 2.63
CA ARG A 109 3.77 -10.87 4.04
C ARG A 109 2.41 -10.22 4.29
N LYS A 110 1.73 -10.69 5.34
CA LYS A 110 0.50 -10.12 5.88
C LYS A 110 0.80 -9.53 7.26
N TYR A 111 0.24 -8.36 7.55
CA TYR A 111 0.43 -7.74 8.86
C TYR A 111 -0.56 -8.31 9.89
N ASP A 112 -0.02 -8.75 11.04
CA ASP A 112 -0.76 -9.04 12.26
C ASP A 112 -0.67 -7.84 13.21
N GLY A 113 -1.76 -7.08 13.30
CA GLY A 113 -1.84 -5.90 14.15
C GLY A 113 -1.92 -6.20 15.65
N GLU A 114 -2.24 -7.42 16.07
CA GLU A 114 -2.22 -7.80 17.50
C GLU A 114 -0.80 -8.09 17.97
N ARG A 115 0.02 -8.65 17.09
CA ARG A 115 1.42 -9.00 17.37
C ARG A 115 2.43 -7.92 16.98
N ASP A 116 1.97 -6.87 16.29
CA ASP A 116 2.85 -5.88 15.62
C ASP A 116 3.93 -6.59 14.80
N ALA A 117 3.50 -7.50 13.91
CA ALA A 117 4.43 -8.36 13.17
C ALA A 117 3.94 -8.67 11.76
N TRP A 118 4.89 -8.87 10.85
CA TRP A 118 4.62 -9.31 9.48
C TRP A 118 4.80 -10.83 9.37
N GLU A 119 3.72 -11.52 9.07
CA GLU A 119 3.69 -12.97 8.88
C GLU A 119 3.89 -13.33 7.41
N GLU A 120 4.70 -14.35 7.15
CA GLU A 120 4.95 -14.83 5.80
C GLU A 120 3.72 -15.52 5.21
N VAL A 121 3.35 -15.11 3.99
CA VAL A 121 2.29 -15.74 3.20
C VAL A 121 2.90 -16.68 2.18
N VAL A 122 3.85 -16.18 1.38
CA VAL A 122 4.55 -16.97 0.36
C VAL A 122 5.86 -16.30 -0.06
N GLU A 123 6.87 -17.12 -0.31
CA GLU A 123 8.15 -16.71 -0.93
C GLU A 123 8.20 -17.17 -2.39
N ALA A 124 8.52 -16.25 -3.30
CA ALA A 124 8.71 -16.57 -4.71
C ALA A 124 9.65 -15.57 -5.39
N GLU A 125 10.64 -16.06 -6.14
CA GLU A 125 11.62 -15.23 -6.87
C GLU A 125 10.95 -14.20 -7.79
N VAL A 126 9.78 -14.54 -8.35
CA VAL A 126 9.05 -13.64 -9.26
C VAL A 126 8.58 -12.34 -8.61
N LEU A 127 8.53 -12.29 -7.27
CA LEU A 127 8.16 -11.13 -6.46
C LEU A 127 9.34 -10.20 -6.16
N ARG A 128 10.59 -10.59 -6.48
CA ARG A 128 11.75 -9.71 -6.29
C ARG A 128 11.68 -8.52 -7.23
N GLY A 129 12.15 -7.37 -6.75
CA GLY A 129 12.06 -6.10 -7.47
C GLY A 129 10.62 -5.68 -7.71
N ALA A 130 9.76 -5.83 -6.69
CA ALA A 130 8.39 -5.37 -6.74
C ALA A 130 8.34 -3.83 -6.85
N ASP A 131 7.50 -3.36 -7.76
CA ASP A 131 7.37 -1.94 -8.10
C ASP A 131 6.09 -1.32 -7.54
N HIS A 132 4.98 -2.01 -7.78
CA HIS A 132 3.64 -1.61 -7.36
C HIS A 132 2.84 -2.82 -6.91
N MET A 133 1.83 -2.59 -6.08
CA MET A 133 0.94 -3.65 -5.64
C MET A 133 -0.49 -3.13 -5.50
N ALA A 134 -1.45 -4.01 -5.76
CA ALA A 134 -2.85 -3.83 -5.37
C ALA A 134 -3.38 -5.11 -4.74
N ALA A 135 -4.36 -4.97 -3.85
CA ALA A 135 -5.04 -6.09 -3.21
C ALA A 135 -6.55 -5.94 -3.38
N GLY A 136 -7.25 -7.05 -3.61
CA GLY A 136 -8.71 -7.07 -3.71
C GLY A 136 -9.26 -8.44 -4.08
N GLY A 137 -10.50 -8.73 -3.68
CA GLY A 137 -11.20 -9.96 -4.07
C GLY A 137 -10.45 -11.26 -3.73
N GLY A 138 -9.70 -11.26 -2.63
CA GLY A 138 -8.87 -12.39 -2.18
C GLY A 138 -7.57 -12.58 -2.96
N ARG A 139 -7.14 -11.58 -3.73
CA ARG A 139 -5.90 -11.61 -4.52
C ARG A 139 -5.01 -10.43 -4.20
N VAL A 140 -3.72 -10.69 -4.23
CA VAL A 140 -2.67 -9.67 -4.28
C VAL A 140 -2.07 -9.70 -5.68
N VAL A 141 -1.97 -8.53 -6.32
CA VAL A 141 -1.37 -8.39 -7.64
C VAL A 141 -0.16 -7.48 -7.53
N VAL A 142 0.99 -7.98 -7.95
CA VAL A 142 2.28 -7.32 -7.83
C VAL A 142 2.82 -7.07 -9.23
N VAL A 143 3.23 -5.84 -9.50
CA VAL A 143 4.02 -5.51 -10.69
C VAL A 143 5.49 -5.59 -10.28
N SER A 144 6.32 -6.29 -11.05
CA SER A 144 7.75 -6.42 -10.78
C SER A 144 8.60 -6.35 -12.05
N GLY A 145 9.91 -6.25 -11.88
CA GLY A 145 10.87 -6.25 -12.98
C GLY A 145 10.80 -5.00 -13.85
N GLY A 146 10.46 -3.85 -13.26
CA GLY A 146 10.32 -2.59 -13.99
C GLY A 146 9.04 -2.50 -14.83
N GLY A 147 8.02 -3.29 -14.50
CA GLY A 147 6.74 -3.32 -15.21
C GLY A 147 6.59 -4.48 -16.20
N GLY A 148 7.66 -5.20 -16.51
CA GLY A 148 7.64 -6.32 -17.46
C GLY A 148 6.97 -7.60 -16.94
N ARG A 149 6.51 -7.63 -15.68
CA ARG A 149 5.86 -8.79 -15.07
C ARG A 149 4.70 -8.38 -14.16
N VAL A 150 3.54 -9.00 -14.33
CA VAL A 150 2.42 -8.93 -13.37
C VAL A 150 2.25 -10.29 -12.70
N VAL A 151 2.44 -10.35 -11.39
CA VAL A 151 2.32 -11.57 -10.58
C VAL A 151 1.01 -11.50 -9.80
N VAL A 152 0.20 -12.56 -9.87
CA VAL A 152 -1.03 -12.67 -9.10
C VAL A 152 -0.87 -13.77 -8.05
N VAL A 153 -1.22 -13.45 -6.81
CA VAL A 153 -1.24 -14.36 -5.67
C VAL A 153 -2.67 -14.49 -5.15
N ASP A 154 -3.24 -15.70 -5.23
CA ASP A 154 -4.49 -16.06 -4.56
C ASP A 154 -4.20 -16.38 -3.09
N VAL A 155 -4.48 -15.42 -2.21
CA VAL A 155 -4.15 -15.49 -0.78
C VAL A 155 -5.25 -16.14 0.06
N VAL A 156 -6.41 -16.44 -0.54
CA VAL A 156 -7.53 -17.12 0.15
C VAL A 156 -7.57 -18.62 -0.12
N ALA A 157 -6.72 -19.13 -1.01
CA ALA A 157 -6.53 -20.56 -1.18
C ALA A 157 -5.85 -21.18 0.06
N SER A 158 -6.17 -22.43 0.39
CA SER A 158 -5.56 -23.17 1.52
C SER A 158 -4.03 -23.25 1.43
N THR A 159 -3.52 -23.22 0.20
CA THR A 159 -2.11 -23.00 -0.11
C THR A 159 -2.07 -21.86 -1.12
N PRO A 160 -1.33 -20.77 -0.87
CA PRO A 160 -1.28 -19.64 -1.79
C PRO A 160 -0.91 -20.09 -3.20
N ARG A 161 -1.68 -19.63 -4.19
CA ARG A 161 -1.43 -19.95 -5.62
C ARG A 161 -0.85 -18.74 -6.32
N ILE A 162 0.21 -18.95 -7.08
CA ILE A 162 0.92 -17.90 -7.81
C ILE A 162 0.88 -18.20 -9.30
N TRP A 163 0.61 -17.17 -10.10
CA TRP A 163 0.82 -17.22 -11.54
C TRP A 163 1.26 -15.86 -12.07
N VAL A 164 1.92 -15.88 -13.23
CA VAL A 164 2.39 -14.69 -13.92
C VAL A 164 1.45 -14.38 -15.08
N VAL A 165 1.18 -13.11 -15.28
CA VAL A 165 0.49 -12.55 -16.44
C VAL A 165 1.48 -11.59 -17.08
N ASP A 166 1.91 -11.91 -18.30
CA ASP A 166 2.80 -11.03 -19.04
C ASP A 166 2.03 -9.81 -19.55
N PRO A 167 2.59 -8.60 -19.42
CA PRO A 167 2.09 -7.44 -20.14
C PRO A 167 2.07 -7.69 -21.66
N PRO A 168 1.25 -6.95 -22.42
CA PRO A 168 1.32 -6.99 -23.88
C PRO A 168 2.73 -6.70 -24.38
N GLU A 169 3.13 -7.33 -25.48
CA GLU A 169 4.49 -7.19 -26.03
C GLU A 169 4.86 -5.71 -26.28
N GLY A 170 6.04 -5.31 -25.79
CA GLY A 170 6.55 -3.95 -25.91
C GLY A 170 5.91 -2.93 -24.95
N LEU A 171 5.07 -3.35 -24.01
CA LEU A 171 4.47 -2.50 -22.99
C LEU A 171 4.88 -2.93 -21.58
N ASP A 172 5.09 -1.96 -20.70
CA ASP A 172 5.32 -2.18 -19.28
C ASP A 172 4.06 -1.84 -18.48
N ALA A 173 3.76 -2.65 -17.47
CA ALA A 173 2.73 -2.33 -16.50
C ALA A 173 3.21 -1.19 -15.58
N VAL A 174 2.50 -0.07 -15.58
CA VAL A 174 2.82 1.10 -14.74
C VAL A 174 1.91 1.23 -13.52
N ALA A 175 0.75 0.58 -13.53
CA ALA A 175 -0.21 0.58 -12.44
C ALA A 175 -1.10 -0.67 -12.52
N VAL A 176 -1.64 -1.09 -11.37
CA VAL A 176 -2.59 -2.21 -11.30
C VAL A 176 -3.71 -1.89 -10.33
N HIS A 177 -4.92 -2.29 -10.69
CA HIS A 177 -6.11 -2.16 -9.85
C HIS A 177 -6.86 -3.49 -9.85
N VAL A 178 -7.30 -3.93 -8.66
CA VAL A 178 -8.15 -5.11 -8.53
C VAL A 178 -9.60 -4.66 -8.43
N LEU A 179 -10.35 -4.84 -9.51
CA LEU A 179 -11.76 -4.48 -9.52
C LEU A 179 -12.58 -5.50 -8.72
N PRO A 180 -13.59 -5.05 -7.96
CA PRO A 180 -14.53 -5.97 -7.32
C PRO A 180 -15.21 -6.81 -8.40
N ARG A 181 -15.52 -8.07 -8.08
CA ARG A 181 -16.34 -8.89 -8.98
C ARG A 181 -17.67 -8.18 -9.17
N MET A 182 -17.97 -7.80 -10.40
CA MET A 182 -19.30 -7.34 -10.77
C MET A 182 -20.26 -8.49 -10.48
N SER A 183 -21.05 -8.34 -9.43
CA SER A 183 -22.20 -9.21 -9.22
C SER A 183 -23.13 -8.94 -10.40
N ARG A 184 -23.51 -9.97 -11.16
CA ARG A 184 -24.61 -9.81 -12.11
C ARG A 184 -25.80 -9.32 -11.28
N CYS A 185 -26.37 -8.16 -11.63
CA CYS A 185 -27.74 -7.86 -11.22
C CYS A 185 -28.57 -9.05 -11.71
N THR A 186 -29.04 -9.87 -10.78
CA THR A 186 -30.22 -10.68 -11.04
C THR A 186 -31.40 -9.72 -10.93
N ASP A 187 -31.96 -9.39 -12.08
CA ASP A 187 -33.26 -8.71 -12.20
C ASP A 187 -34.38 -9.51 -11.52
#